data_AF-A0A2V9MIS7-F1
#
_entry.id   AF-A0A2V9MIS7-F1
#
_cell.length_a   1.000
_cell.length_b   1.000
_cell.length_c   1.000
_cell.angle_alpha   90.00
_cell.angle_beta   90.00
_cell.angle_gamma   90.00
#
_symmetry.space_group_name_H-M   'P 1'
#
loop_
_entity.id
_entity.type
_entity.pdbx_description
1 polymer ?
#
loop_
_entity_poly.entity_id
_entity_poly.type
_entity_poly.pdbx_seq_one_letter_code
_entity_poly.pdbx_strand_id
1 'polypeptide(L)'
;MTAAFWRSAFVATLFALHPVHVESVAWVAERKDVLSAFFGMLTLWAYARYCEESKVRGPRAKVSYAFALLLFALGLMSKPMLVTWPFVPLLLDFWPLRRLRHEPGARLGRDFLRLAWEKVPFFCLVAISSMVTFLVQERKGYVFSIGGLPLGARLVNAVASYLKYLGKMIWPTDLAIFYPHPEIRYPASDQWPVWQILAAALFLALMSAFAVLRLKRQPWLATGWLWYLGTLVP
;
A
#
# COMPACT_ATOMS: atom_id res chain seq x y z
N MET A 1 6.92 -11.09 13.62
CA MET A 1 6.21 -11.64 12.43
C MET A 1 6.95 -12.81 11.77
N THR A 2 8.16 -12.66 11.24
CA THR A 2 8.91 -13.77 10.57
C THR A 2 10.14 -14.28 11.34
N ALA A 3 10.51 -13.61 12.45
CA ALA A 3 11.68 -13.90 13.30
C ALA A 3 13.06 -13.89 12.59
N ALA A 4 13.13 -13.43 11.34
CA ALA A 4 14.38 -13.39 10.57
C ALA A 4 15.13 -12.05 10.74
N PHE A 5 15.79 -11.86 11.88
CA PHE A 5 16.45 -10.60 12.26
C PHE A 5 17.35 -10.02 11.15
N TRP A 6 18.32 -10.78 10.66
CA TRP A 6 19.28 -10.29 9.67
C TRP A 6 18.65 -9.90 8.33
N ARG A 7 17.61 -10.62 7.89
CA ARG A 7 16.88 -10.28 6.66
C ARG A 7 16.12 -8.97 6.83
N SER A 8 15.46 -8.79 7.97
CA SER A 8 14.77 -7.53 8.28
C SER A 8 15.73 -6.37 8.44
N ALA A 9 16.87 -6.56 9.11
CA ALA A 9 17.90 -5.54 9.27
C ALA A 9 18.45 -5.10 7.91
N PHE A 10 18.80 -6.06 7.04
CA PHE A 10 19.29 -5.76 5.69
C PHE A 10 18.27 -4.95 4.86
N VAL A 11 16.99 -5.37 4.84
CA VAL A 11 15.94 -4.65 4.11
C VAL A 11 15.71 -3.25 4.68
N ALA A 12 15.73 -3.10 6.02
CA ALA A 12 15.60 -1.79 6.67
C ALA A 12 16.78 -0.86 6.34
N THR A 13 18.01 -1.39 6.31
CA THR A 13 19.21 -0.63 5.91
C THR A 13 19.13 -0.22 4.44
N LEU A 14 18.73 -1.13 3.55
CA LEU A 14 18.51 -0.79 2.14
C LEU A 14 17.47 0.33 2.01
N PHE A 15 16.31 0.21 2.68
CA PHE A 15 15.29 1.26 2.68
C PHE A 15 15.82 2.61 3.17
N ALA A 16 16.63 2.61 4.24
CA ALA A 16 17.19 3.84 4.81
C ALA A 16 18.24 4.50 3.90
N LEU A 17 18.98 3.73 3.11
CA LEU A 17 20.01 4.25 2.20
C LEU A 17 19.49 4.53 0.79
N HIS A 18 18.34 3.96 0.41
CA HIS A 18 17.83 4.04 -0.95
C HIS A 18 17.33 5.46 -1.29
N PRO A 19 17.77 6.08 -2.40
CA PRO A 19 17.51 7.50 -2.63
C PRO A 19 16.11 7.81 -3.21
N VAL A 20 15.28 6.80 -3.48
CA VAL A 20 13.92 6.98 -4.05
C VAL A 20 13.03 7.91 -3.23
N HIS A 21 13.25 8.00 -1.92
CA HIS A 21 12.47 8.85 -1.01
C HIS A 21 13.23 10.09 -0.53
N VAL A 22 14.33 10.48 -1.19
CA VAL A 22 15.09 11.71 -0.83
C VAL A 22 14.22 12.96 -0.96
N GLU A 23 13.26 12.97 -1.89
CA GLU A 23 12.29 14.05 -2.05
C GLU A 23 11.57 14.37 -0.72
N SER A 24 11.21 13.33 0.06
CA SER A 24 10.49 13.51 1.31
C SER A 24 11.34 14.08 2.47
N VAL A 25 12.67 14.03 2.34
CA VAL A 25 13.62 14.59 3.30
C VAL A 25 14.14 15.96 2.84
N ALA A 26 14.36 16.12 1.54
CA ALA A 26 14.87 17.35 0.94
C ALA A 26 13.83 18.48 0.94
N TRP A 27 12.52 18.16 0.94
CA TRP A 27 11.45 19.15 0.92
C TRP A 27 10.64 19.17 2.22
N VAL A 28 10.70 20.28 2.96
CA VAL A 28 10.00 20.44 4.25
C VAL A 28 8.48 20.23 4.13
N ALA A 29 7.88 20.49 2.97
CA ALA A 29 6.45 20.29 2.73
C ALA A 29 6.02 18.80 2.62
N GLU A 30 6.98 17.90 2.38
CA GLU A 30 6.76 16.45 2.29
C GLU A 30 6.83 15.74 3.65
N ARG A 31 7.06 16.44 4.77
CA ARG A 31 7.09 15.84 6.12
C ARG A 31 5.85 14.99 6.44
N LYS A 32 4.70 15.33 5.86
CA LYS A 32 3.44 14.59 5.95
C LYS A 32 3.56 13.13 5.46
N ASP A 33 4.42 12.86 4.48
CA ASP A 33 4.64 11.53 3.90
C ASP A 33 5.41 10.64 4.87
N VAL A 34 6.50 11.17 5.43
CA VAL A 34 7.31 10.49 6.46
C VAL A 34 6.47 10.20 7.69
N LEU A 35 5.64 11.15 8.13
CA LEU A 35 4.78 10.98 9.30
C LEU A 35 3.68 9.95 9.06
N SER A 36 3.05 9.98 7.88
CA SER A 36 2.04 8.99 7.47
C SER A 36 2.64 7.58 7.39
N ALA A 37 3.82 7.43 6.79
CA ALA A 37 4.55 6.17 6.72
C ALA A 37 4.93 5.65 8.13
N PHE A 38 5.41 6.54 9.01
CA PHE A 38 5.75 6.19 10.40
C PHE A 38 4.54 5.63 11.15
N PHE A 39 3.40 6.35 11.13
CA PHE A 39 2.18 5.87 11.76
C PHE A 39 1.64 4.59 11.11
N GLY A 40 1.73 4.47 9.78
CA GLY A 40 1.38 3.25 9.06
C GLY A 40 2.19 2.03 9.51
N MET A 41 3.51 2.18 9.69
CA MET A 41 4.38 1.13 10.21
C MET A 41 4.07 0.78 11.68
N LEU A 42 3.80 1.79 12.52
CA LEU A 42 3.37 1.56 13.90
C LEU A 42 2.01 0.83 13.98
N THR A 43 1.06 1.15 13.09
CA THR A 43 -0.20 0.41 12.96
C THR A 43 0.06 -1.06 12.69
N LEU A 44 0.97 -1.40 11.77
CA LEU A 44 1.30 -2.79 11.46
C LEU A 44 1.95 -3.50 12.65
N TRP A 45 2.83 -2.82 13.36
CA TRP A 45 3.46 -3.36 14.57
C TRP A 45 2.44 -3.61 15.69
N ALA A 46 1.57 -2.64 15.97
CA ALA A 46 0.50 -2.77 16.96
C ALA A 46 -0.50 -3.86 16.57
N TYR A 47 -0.81 -3.97 15.28
CA TYR A 47 -1.67 -5.02 14.73
C TYR A 47 -1.04 -6.41 14.87
N ALA A 48 0.27 -6.54 14.60
CA ALA A 48 0.99 -7.79 14.81
C ALA A 48 0.99 -8.20 16.29
N ARG A 49 1.20 -7.26 17.21
CA ARG A 49 1.07 -7.51 18.66
C ARG A 49 -0.33 -7.95 19.07
N TYR A 50 -1.36 -7.27 18.56
CA TYR A 50 -2.75 -7.70 18.74
C TYR A 50 -2.97 -9.16 18.32
N CYS A 51 -2.41 -9.57 17.18
CA CYS A 51 -2.54 -10.94 16.69
C CYS A 51 -1.83 -11.97 17.57
N GLU A 52 -0.69 -11.61 18.16
CA GLU A 52 0.04 -12.46 19.11
C GLU A 52 -0.72 -12.58 20.44
N GLU A 53 -1.20 -11.47 21.00
CA GLU A 53 -1.93 -11.42 22.27
C GLU A 53 -3.32 -12.05 22.20
N SER A 54 -3.98 -11.98 21.05
CA SER A 54 -5.30 -12.57 20.81
C SER A 54 -5.28 -14.10 20.89
N LYS A 55 -4.12 -14.74 20.70
CA LYS A 55 -3.95 -16.20 20.91
C LYS A 55 -4.11 -16.59 22.39
N VAL A 56 -3.70 -15.70 23.29
CA VAL A 56 -3.71 -15.92 24.75
C VAL A 56 -5.02 -15.41 25.39
N ARG A 57 -5.94 -14.82 24.60
CA ARG A 57 -7.25 -14.27 25.02
C ARG A 57 -7.17 -13.26 26.19
N GLY A 58 -6.07 -12.54 26.33
CA GLY A 58 -5.88 -11.55 27.38
C GLY A 58 -6.52 -10.17 27.07
N PRO A 59 -6.75 -9.32 28.09
CA PRO A 59 -7.27 -7.95 27.90
C PRO A 59 -6.31 -7.06 27.10
N ARG A 60 -5.01 -7.37 27.10
CA ARG A 60 -3.98 -6.65 26.34
C ARG A 60 -4.26 -6.62 24.83
N ALA A 61 -4.86 -7.68 24.28
CA ALA A 61 -5.22 -7.72 22.87
C ALA A 61 -6.15 -6.56 22.48
N LYS A 62 -7.16 -6.25 23.32
CA LYS A 62 -8.08 -5.13 23.06
C LYS A 62 -7.33 -3.79 23.06
N VAL A 63 -6.36 -3.62 23.95
CA VAL A 63 -5.52 -2.42 24.03
C VAL A 63 -4.66 -2.27 22.78
N SER A 64 -3.95 -3.34 22.37
CA SER A 64 -3.14 -3.34 21.15
C SER A 64 -3.95 -3.08 19.89
N TYR A 65 -5.19 -3.59 19.83
CA TYR A 65 -6.12 -3.34 18.73
C TYR A 65 -6.59 -1.88 18.69
N ALA A 66 -7.03 -1.33 19.83
CA ALA A 66 -7.42 0.07 19.93
C ALA A 66 -6.25 1.01 19.59
N PHE A 67 -5.04 0.66 20.03
CA PHE A 67 -3.82 1.39 19.70
C PHE A 67 -3.51 1.35 18.20
N ALA A 68 -3.70 0.19 17.54
CA ALA A 68 -3.54 0.09 16.09
C ALA A 68 -4.53 1.00 15.33
N LEU A 69 -5.78 1.08 15.77
CA LEU A 69 -6.79 1.97 15.18
C LEU A 69 -6.46 3.45 15.40
N LEU A 70 -6.00 3.82 16.60
CA LEU A 70 -5.58 5.18 16.91
C LEU A 70 -4.40 5.61 16.01
N LEU A 71 -3.36 4.80 15.94
CA LEU A 71 -2.20 5.05 15.07
C LEU A 71 -2.61 5.15 13.60
N PHE A 72 -3.56 4.32 13.17
CA PHE A 72 -4.04 4.35 11.80
C PHE A 72 -4.79 5.65 11.49
N ALA A 73 -5.64 6.11 12.42
CA ALA A 73 -6.31 7.40 12.32
C ALA A 73 -5.29 8.56 12.24
N LEU A 74 -4.24 8.53 13.07
CA LEU A 74 -3.16 9.54 13.03
C LEU A 74 -2.41 9.53 11.68
N GLY A 75 -2.18 8.35 11.10
CA GLY A 75 -1.59 8.20 9.78
C GLY A 75 -2.45 8.81 8.67
N LEU A 76 -3.78 8.56 8.71
CA LEU A 76 -4.74 9.15 7.78
C LEU A 76 -4.88 10.68 7.95
N MET A 77 -4.81 11.17 9.19
CA MET A 77 -4.82 12.61 9.49
C MET A 77 -3.54 13.31 9.03
N SER A 78 -2.42 12.59 8.93
CA SER A 78 -1.15 13.14 8.41
C SER A 78 -1.19 13.31 6.89
N LYS A 79 -1.62 12.26 6.18
CA LYS A 79 -1.85 12.29 4.73
C LYS A 79 -2.84 11.17 4.38
N PRO A 80 -3.89 11.42 3.56
CA PRO A 80 -4.86 10.39 3.15
C PRO A 80 -4.27 9.43 2.09
N MET A 81 -3.02 9.00 2.28
CA MET A 81 -2.32 8.04 1.42
C MET A 81 -2.55 6.59 1.88
N LEU A 82 -2.81 6.39 3.18
CA LEU A 82 -3.03 5.07 3.78
C LEU A 82 -4.43 4.48 3.51
N VAL A 83 -5.12 4.93 2.47
CA VAL A 83 -6.47 4.46 2.13
C VAL A 83 -6.50 2.97 1.74
N THR A 84 -5.39 2.44 1.23
CA THR A 84 -5.24 1.00 0.92
C THR A 84 -4.64 0.20 2.07
N TRP A 85 -4.26 0.84 3.17
CA TRP A 85 -3.67 0.17 4.31
C TRP A 85 -4.56 -0.90 4.95
N PRO A 86 -5.90 -0.81 5.01
CA PRO A 86 -6.74 -1.89 5.56
C PRO A 86 -6.57 -3.24 4.86
N PHE A 87 -6.15 -3.24 3.58
CA PHE A 87 -5.85 -4.47 2.84
C PHE A 87 -4.53 -5.11 3.28
N VAL A 88 -3.58 -4.34 3.81
CA VAL A 88 -2.27 -4.86 4.25
C VAL A 88 -2.41 -5.83 5.44
N PRO A 89 -3.15 -5.51 6.53
CA PRO A 89 -3.45 -6.49 7.57
C PRO A 89 -4.14 -7.77 7.05
N LEU A 90 -5.03 -7.68 6.05
CA LEU A 90 -5.65 -8.87 5.43
C LEU A 90 -4.60 -9.74 4.72
N LEU A 91 -3.67 -9.12 3.99
CA LEU A 91 -2.54 -9.82 3.38
C LEU A 91 -1.62 -10.46 4.43
N LEU A 92 -1.39 -9.77 5.55
CA LEU A 92 -0.57 -10.28 6.67
C LEU A 92 -1.26 -11.42 7.41
N ASP A 93 -2.59 -11.38 7.53
CA ASP A 93 -3.42 -12.45 8.07
C ASP A 93 -3.34 -13.73 7.21
N PHE A 94 -3.16 -13.58 5.88
CA PHE A 94 -2.82 -14.71 5.00
C PHE A 94 -1.38 -15.20 5.22
N TRP A 95 -0.39 -14.31 5.11
CA TRP A 95 1.02 -14.59 5.39
C TRP A 95 1.73 -13.29 5.80
N PRO A 96 2.56 -13.27 6.86
CA PRO A 96 3.13 -14.41 7.57
C PRO A 96 2.33 -14.88 8.80
N LEU A 97 1.26 -14.19 9.20
CA LEU A 97 0.53 -14.50 10.45
C LEU A 97 -0.28 -15.81 10.35
N ARG A 98 -0.64 -16.24 9.14
CA ARG A 98 -1.34 -17.51 8.84
C ARG A 98 -2.65 -17.68 9.62
N ARG A 99 -3.37 -16.60 9.89
CA ARG A 99 -4.68 -16.61 10.57
C ARG A 99 -5.80 -17.18 9.71
N LEU A 100 -5.65 -17.15 8.38
CA LEU A 100 -6.56 -17.79 7.42
C LEU A 100 -6.31 -19.29 7.23
N ARG A 101 -5.33 -19.86 7.94
CA ARG A 101 -4.89 -21.24 7.75
C ARG A 101 -4.99 -21.97 9.08
N HIS A 102 -6.07 -22.72 9.33
CA HIS A 102 -6.00 -23.79 10.32
C HIS A 102 -7.12 -24.84 10.25
N GLU A 103 -6.77 -26.01 10.78
CA GLU A 103 -7.60 -27.18 11.14
C GLU A 103 -8.23 -27.97 9.97
N PRO A 104 -7.95 -29.28 9.85
CA PRO A 104 -8.71 -30.17 8.97
C PRO A 104 -10.20 -30.14 9.38
N GLY A 105 -11.05 -29.50 8.57
CA GLY A 105 -12.50 -29.41 8.81
C GLY A 105 -13.05 -27.99 9.05
N ALA A 106 -12.20 -26.97 9.17
CA ALA A 106 -12.68 -25.58 9.25
C ALA A 106 -13.20 -25.08 7.89
N ARG A 107 -14.39 -24.47 7.88
CA ARG A 107 -14.95 -23.84 6.67
C ARG A 107 -14.23 -22.51 6.43
N LEU A 108 -13.38 -22.45 5.40
CA LEU A 108 -12.63 -21.24 4.98
C LEU A 108 -13.44 -19.93 5.03
N GLY A 109 -14.74 -19.99 4.69
CA GLY A 109 -15.61 -18.82 4.69
C GLY A 109 -15.84 -18.19 6.07
N ARG A 110 -15.93 -18.97 7.15
CA ARG A 110 -16.21 -18.42 8.50
C ARG A 110 -15.02 -17.64 9.07
N ASP A 111 -13.81 -18.15 8.89
CA ASP A 111 -12.60 -17.47 9.34
C ASP A 111 -12.33 -16.20 8.54
N PHE A 112 -12.57 -16.26 7.22
CA PHE A 112 -12.50 -15.08 6.36
C PHE A 112 -13.50 -14.00 6.77
N LEU A 113 -14.77 -14.36 7.01
CA LEU A 113 -15.80 -13.41 7.46
C LEU A 113 -15.46 -12.77 8.80
N ARG A 114 -14.96 -13.57 9.76
CA ARG A 114 -14.51 -13.05 11.05
C ARG A 114 -13.37 -12.04 10.88
N LEU A 115 -12.35 -12.38 10.09
CA LEU A 115 -11.21 -11.49 9.84
C LEU A 115 -11.63 -10.23 9.08
N ALA A 116 -12.52 -10.35 8.11
CA ALA A 116 -13.10 -9.21 7.40
C ALA A 116 -13.86 -8.29 8.37
N TRP A 117 -14.63 -8.86 9.31
CA TRP A 117 -15.33 -8.09 10.33
C TRP A 117 -14.38 -7.37 11.28
N GLU A 118 -13.27 -8.01 11.67
CA GLU A 118 -12.17 -7.37 12.41
C GLU A 118 -11.55 -6.18 11.65
N LYS A 119 -11.74 -6.04 10.33
CA LYS A 119 -11.22 -4.89 9.56
C LYS A 119 -12.23 -3.78 9.33
N VAL A 120 -13.51 -4.01 9.59
CA VAL A 120 -14.56 -3.01 9.36
C VAL A 120 -14.20 -1.65 9.98
N PRO A 121 -13.68 -1.55 11.22
CA PRO A 121 -13.29 -0.26 11.79
C PRO A 121 -12.18 0.47 11.01
N PHE A 122 -11.20 -0.26 10.43
CA PHE A 122 -10.18 0.33 9.57
C PHE A 122 -10.79 0.87 8.28
N PHE A 123 -11.69 0.11 7.64
CA PHE A 123 -12.40 0.57 6.45
C PHE A 123 -13.30 1.79 6.72
N CYS A 124 -13.97 1.83 7.88
CA CYS A 124 -14.75 3.00 8.29
C CYS A 124 -13.87 4.26 8.41
N LEU A 125 -12.69 4.15 9.03
CA LEU A 125 -11.74 5.26 9.14
C LEU A 125 -11.27 5.75 7.76
N VAL A 126 -10.99 4.83 6.83
CA VAL A 126 -10.65 5.19 5.43
C VAL A 126 -11.81 5.89 4.75
N ALA A 127 -13.03 5.38 4.87
CA ALA A 127 -14.22 5.98 4.24
C ALA A 127 -14.46 7.41 4.75
N ILE A 128 -14.35 7.62 6.06
CA ILE A 128 -14.47 8.95 6.67
C ILE A 128 -13.36 9.88 6.16
N SER A 129 -12.10 9.44 6.18
CA SER A 129 -10.97 10.23 5.71
C SER A 129 -11.09 10.59 4.22
N SER A 130 -11.53 9.65 3.39
CA SER A 130 -11.73 9.85 1.95
C SER A 130 -12.87 10.83 1.67
N MET A 131 -13.99 10.71 2.41
CA MET A 131 -15.12 11.64 2.32
C MET A 131 -14.70 13.06 2.71
N VAL A 132 -14.02 13.22 3.83
CA VAL A 132 -13.51 14.53 4.28
C VAL A 132 -12.56 15.12 3.23
N THR A 133 -11.66 14.30 2.70
CA THR A 133 -10.69 14.73 1.67
C THR A 133 -11.41 15.20 0.41
N PHE A 134 -12.41 14.45 -0.06
CA PHE A 134 -13.23 14.81 -1.22
C PHE A 134 -13.95 16.14 -1.00
N LEU A 135 -14.65 16.30 0.13
CA LEU A 135 -15.38 17.52 0.47
C LEU A 135 -14.47 18.75 0.60
N VAL A 136 -13.26 18.58 1.14
CA VAL A 136 -12.27 19.67 1.27
C VAL A 136 -11.68 20.04 -0.09
N GLN A 137 -11.37 19.06 -0.95
CA GLN A 137 -10.85 19.32 -2.29
C GLN A 137 -11.89 20.04 -3.16
N GLU A 138 -13.15 19.62 -3.10
CA GLU A 138 -14.28 20.24 -3.80
C GLU A 138 -14.41 21.72 -3.42
N ARG A 139 -14.41 22.02 -2.12
CA ARG A 139 -14.55 23.39 -1.60
C ARG A 139 -13.38 24.31 -1.92
N LYS A 140 -12.16 23.78 -2.00
CA LYS A 140 -10.96 24.58 -2.29
C LYS A 140 -10.67 24.75 -3.77
N GLY A 141 -11.52 24.22 -4.67
CA GLY A 141 -11.30 24.30 -6.12
C GLY A 141 -10.07 23.52 -6.62
N TYR A 142 -9.41 22.75 -5.75
CA TYR A 142 -8.26 21.89 -6.08
C TYR A 142 -8.69 20.53 -6.62
N VAL A 143 -9.99 20.26 -6.77
CA VAL A 143 -10.44 19.35 -7.83
C VAL A 143 -10.11 20.05 -9.14
N PHE A 144 -8.82 20.05 -9.49
CA PHE A 144 -8.37 20.27 -10.85
C PHE A 144 -9.20 19.31 -11.69
N SER A 145 -10.20 19.90 -12.31
CA SER A 145 -11.20 19.32 -13.20
C SER A 145 -11.16 17.79 -13.27
N ILE A 146 -12.21 17.14 -12.77
CA ILE A 146 -12.59 15.79 -13.23
C ILE A 146 -12.61 15.74 -14.79
N GLY A 147 -12.69 16.89 -15.49
CA GLY A 147 -12.55 17.05 -16.94
C GLY A 147 -11.18 17.49 -17.49
N GLY A 148 -10.07 17.48 -16.74
CA GLY A 148 -8.74 17.86 -17.26
C GLY A 148 -7.95 16.71 -17.90
N LEU A 149 -8.15 15.48 -17.39
CA LEU A 149 -7.49 14.27 -17.88
C LEU A 149 -8.52 13.16 -18.10
N PRO A 150 -8.61 12.58 -19.31
CA PRO A 150 -9.49 11.45 -19.62
C PRO A 150 -9.22 10.24 -18.71
N LEU A 151 -10.23 9.40 -18.47
CA LEU A 151 -10.06 8.19 -17.68
C LEU A 151 -9.05 7.21 -18.31
N GLY A 152 -9.03 7.12 -19.65
CA GLY A 152 -8.06 6.31 -20.38
C GLY A 152 -6.61 6.73 -20.14
N ALA A 153 -6.34 8.04 -20.14
CA ALA A 153 -5.03 8.61 -19.81
C ALA A 153 -4.54 8.19 -18.43
N ARG A 154 -5.43 8.23 -17.44
CA ARG A 154 -5.15 7.85 -16.06
C ARG A 154 -4.82 6.36 -15.95
N LEU A 155 -5.57 5.50 -16.66
CA LEU A 155 -5.32 4.06 -16.69
C LEU A 155 -3.98 3.73 -17.35
N VAL A 156 -3.68 4.36 -18.50
CA VAL A 156 -2.38 4.21 -19.18
C VAL A 156 -1.25 4.62 -18.25
N ASN A 157 -1.37 5.78 -17.62
CA ASN A 157 -0.36 6.26 -16.67
C ASN A 157 -0.24 5.33 -15.46
N ALA A 158 -1.33 4.79 -14.92
CA ALA A 158 -1.29 3.85 -13.81
C ALA A 158 -0.53 2.56 -14.17
N VAL A 159 -0.85 1.95 -15.30
CA VAL A 159 -0.17 0.73 -15.78
C VAL A 159 1.32 0.97 -16.02
N ALA A 160 1.67 2.06 -16.70
CA ALA A 160 3.06 2.41 -16.98
C ALA A 160 3.83 2.79 -15.70
N SER A 161 3.17 3.42 -14.73
CA SER A 161 3.78 3.83 -13.47
C SER A 161 4.28 2.63 -12.65
N TYR A 162 3.56 1.50 -12.62
CA TYR A 162 4.05 0.29 -11.94
C TYR A 162 5.45 -0.12 -12.45
N LEU A 163 5.62 -0.23 -13.77
CA LEU A 163 6.92 -0.64 -14.31
C LEU A 163 8.00 0.43 -14.05
N LYS A 164 7.64 1.72 -14.15
CA LYS A 164 8.57 2.84 -13.88
C LYS A 164 9.03 2.88 -12.42
N TYR A 165 8.12 2.68 -11.46
CA TYR A 165 8.47 2.62 -10.04
C TYR A 165 9.33 1.41 -9.71
N LEU A 166 9.09 0.26 -10.35
CA LEU A 166 9.96 -0.90 -10.21
C LEU A 166 11.37 -0.62 -10.75
N GLY A 167 11.47 0.07 -11.89
CA GLY A 167 12.74 0.55 -12.44
C GLY A 167 13.46 1.50 -11.48
N LYS A 168 12.76 2.49 -10.92
CA LYS A 168 13.32 3.43 -9.94
C LYS A 168 13.78 2.76 -8.64
N MET A 169 13.17 1.64 -8.25
CA MET A 169 13.61 0.85 -7.10
C MET A 169 14.95 0.14 -7.35
N ILE A 170 15.31 -0.13 -8.61
CA ILE A 170 16.60 -0.74 -8.98
C ILE A 170 17.64 0.33 -9.29
N TRP A 171 17.24 1.36 -10.04
CA TRP A 171 18.11 2.43 -10.50
C TRP A 171 17.40 3.79 -10.41
N PRO A 172 17.58 4.52 -9.30
CA PRO A 172 16.90 5.79 -9.06
C PRO A 172 17.60 6.96 -9.75
N THR A 173 17.29 7.18 -11.02
CA THR A 173 17.70 8.38 -11.78
C THR A 173 16.52 9.32 -12.04
N ASP A 174 16.85 10.56 -12.42
CA ASP A 174 15.89 11.60 -12.82
C ASP A 174 14.82 11.86 -11.75
N LEU A 175 15.27 11.91 -10.49
CA LEU A 175 14.42 12.24 -9.37
C LEU A 175 14.11 13.75 -9.36
N ALA A 176 12.83 14.09 -9.41
CA ALA A 176 12.35 15.46 -9.49
C ALA A 176 11.21 15.67 -8.51
N ILE A 177 11.18 16.81 -7.83
CA ILE A 177 10.15 17.18 -6.84
C ILE A 177 8.72 17.12 -7.43
N PHE A 178 8.59 17.34 -8.74
CA PHE A 178 7.32 17.29 -9.44
C PHE A 178 7.46 16.59 -10.79
N TYR A 179 6.66 15.54 -11.01
CA TYR A 179 6.55 14.84 -12.30
C TYR A 179 5.28 15.27 -13.03
N PRO A 180 5.36 16.20 -14.00
CA PRO A 180 4.20 16.58 -14.79
C PRO A 180 3.68 15.39 -15.61
N HIS A 181 2.35 15.26 -15.71
CA HIS A 181 1.74 14.20 -16.51
C HIS A 181 2.12 14.38 -17.99
N PRO A 182 2.49 13.30 -18.72
CA PRO A 182 2.95 13.40 -20.11
C PRO A 182 1.97 14.14 -21.02
N GLU A 183 0.67 13.91 -20.84
CA GLU A 183 -0.39 14.58 -21.63
C GLU A 183 -0.56 16.08 -21.35
N ILE A 184 -0.03 16.61 -20.24
CA ILE A 184 -0.14 18.03 -19.91
C ILE A 184 0.99 18.86 -20.57
N ARG A 185 2.12 18.23 -20.89
CA ARG A 185 3.35 18.95 -21.27
C ARG A 185 3.88 18.61 -22.66
N TYR A 186 3.55 17.45 -23.22
CA TYR A 186 4.18 17.00 -24.46
C TYR A 186 3.19 16.70 -25.61
N PRO A 187 3.57 16.98 -26.88
CA PRO A 187 2.81 16.53 -28.04
C PRO A 187 2.69 15.01 -28.09
N ALA A 188 1.72 14.47 -28.86
CA ALA A 188 1.38 13.04 -28.90
C ALA A 188 2.57 12.08 -29.12
N SER A 189 3.68 12.57 -29.68
CA SER A 189 4.94 11.85 -29.90
C SER A 189 5.73 11.49 -28.63
N ASP A 190 5.50 12.19 -27.52
CA ASP A 190 6.19 12.03 -26.22
C ASP A 190 5.27 11.44 -25.14
N GLN A 191 4.07 10.99 -25.53
CA GLN A 191 3.23 10.16 -24.68
C GLN A 191 3.91 8.81 -24.41
N TRP A 192 3.46 8.10 -23.39
CA TRP A 192 3.95 6.75 -23.08
C TRP A 192 3.94 5.89 -24.35
N PRO A 193 5.11 5.42 -24.83
CA PRO A 193 5.16 4.61 -26.03
C PRO A 193 4.28 3.38 -25.86
N VAL A 194 3.48 3.04 -26.88
CA VAL A 194 2.50 1.93 -26.80
C VAL A 194 3.18 0.62 -26.38
N TRP A 195 4.41 0.37 -26.86
CA TRP A 195 5.18 -0.80 -26.46
C TRP A 195 5.50 -0.84 -24.97
N GLN A 196 5.71 0.31 -24.30
CA GLN A 196 5.95 0.36 -22.85
C GLN A 196 4.68 0.02 -22.08
N ILE A 197 3.53 0.50 -22.55
CA ILE A 197 2.23 0.20 -21.93
C ILE A 197 1.94 -1.30 -22.07
N LEU A 198 2.12 -1.86 -23.26
CA LEU A 198 1.92 -3.29 -23.53
C LEU A 198 2.91 -4.15 -22.73
N ALA A 199 4.19 -3.75 -22.66
CA ALA A 199 5.19 -4.44 -21.86
C ALA A 199 4.86 -4.40 -20.36
N ALA A 200 4.42 -3.24 -19.84
CA ALA A 200 3.99 -3.09 -18.46
C ALA A 200 2.74 -3.94 -18.16
N ALA A 201 1.72 -3.90 -19.03
CA ALA A 201 0.51 -4.71 -18.88
C ALA A 201 0.83 -6.21 -18.90
N LEU A 202 1.66 -6.65 -19.85
CA LEU A 202 2.12 -8.03 -19.95
C LEU A 202 2.91 -8.44 -18.71
N PHE A 203 3.85 -7.61 -18.25
CA PHE A 203 4.62 -7.86 -17.04
C PHE A 203 3.72 -8.00 -15.81
N LEU A 204 2.77 -7.09 -15.62
CA LEU A 204 1.80 -7.14 -14.51
C LEU A 204 0.96 -8.42 -14.56
N ALA A 205 0.49 -8.81 -15.75
CA ALA A 205 -0.28 -10.04 -15.93
C ALA A 205 0.55 -11.28 -15.61
N LEU A 206 1.78 -11.37 -16.14
CA LEU A 206 2.70 -12.49 -15.92
C LEU A 206 3.12 -12.60 -14.44
N MET A 207 3.45 -11.48 -13.79
CA MET A 207 3.80 -11.48 -12.37
C MET A 207 2.61 -11.84 -11.48
N SER A 208 1.41 -11.36 -11.81
CA SER A 208 0.20 -11.72 -11.09
C SER A 208 -0.13 -13.20 -11.25
N ALA A 209 -0.04 -13.73 -12.47
CA ALA A 209 -0.22 -15.16 -12.75
C ALA A 209 0.84 -16.00 -12.00
N PHE A 210 2.11 -15.59 -12.06
CA PHE A 210 3.20 -16.27 -11.34
C PHE A 210 2.97 -16.28 -9.82
N ALA A 211 2.52 -15.15 -9.24
CA ALA A 211 2.18 -15.04 -7.83
C ALA A 211 1.03 -15.98 -7.43
N VAL A 212 -0.02 -16.07 -8.25
CA VAL A 212 -1.15 -16.98 -8.01
C VAL A 212 -0.73 -18.45 -8.13
N LEU A 213 0.03 -18.80 -9.17
CA LEU A 213 0.54 -20.17 -9.37
C LEU A 213 1.46 -20.62 -8.23
N ARG A 214 2.21 -19.69 -7.64
CA ARG A 214 3.13 -19.95 -6.52
C ARG A 214 2.49 -19.73 -5.15
N LEU A 215 1.24 -19.30 -5.05
CA LEU A 215 0.57 -18.92 -3.79
C LEU A 215 0.67 -19.98 -2.69
N LYS A 216 0.50 -21.26 -3.05
CA LYS A 216 0.57 -22.38 -2.09
C LYS A 216 2.00 -22.74 -1.66
N ARG A 217 2.98 -22.58 -2.55
CA ARG A 217 4.39 -22.96 -2.33
C ARG A 217 5.22 -21.83 -1.72
N GLN A 218 4.97 -20.59 -2.16
CA GLN A 218 5.71 -19.39 -1.81
C GLN A 218 4.72 -18.23 -1.56
N PRO A 219 3.92 -18.29 -0.49
CA PRO A 219 2.90 -17.27 -0.18
C PRO A 219 3.49 -15.87 0.03
N TRP A 220 4.77 -15.78 0.44
CA TRP A 220 5.49 -14.51 0.58
C TRP A 220 5.59 -13.73 -0.73
N LEU A 221 5.66 -14.40 -1.87
CA LEU A 221 5.74 -13.74 -3.18
C LEU A 221 4.41 -13.08 -3.54
N ALA A 222 3.29 -13.77 -3.28
CA ALA A 222 1.96 -13.21 -3.49
C ALA A 222 1.65 -12.07 -2.51
N THR A 223 2.00 -12.22 -1.23
CA THR A 223 1.85 -11.14 -0.24
C THR A 223 2.66 -9.91 -0.64
N GLY A 224 3.93 -10.08 -1.03
CA GLY A 224 4.77 -8.95 -1.46
C GLY A 224 4.26 -8.29 -2.75
N TRP A 225 3.82 -9.10 -3.72
CA TRP A 225 3.25 -8.59 -4.98
C TRP A 225 1.96 -7.79 -4.75
N LEU A 226 1.01 -8.34 -3.99
CA LEU A 226 -0.25 -7.66 -3.68
C LEU A 226 -0.05 -6.44 -2.77
N TRP A 227 0.96 -6.46 -1.91
CA TRP A 227 1.36 -5.27 -1.16
C TRP A 227 1.81 -4.18 -2.13
N TYR A 228 2.75 -4.49 -3.02
CA TYR A 228 3.27 -3.54 -4.01
C TYR A 228 2.16 -2.95 -4.87
N LEU A 229 1.28 -3.81 -5.40
CA LEU A 229 0.11 -3.37 -6.17
C LEU A 229 -0.81 -2.47 -5.34
N GLY A 230 -1.22 -2.92 -4.15
CA GLY A 230 -2.18 -2.19 -3.33
C GLY A 230 -1.68 -0.84 -2.80
N THR A 231 -0.41 -0.74 -2.42
CA THR A 231 0.13 0.52 -1.87
C THR A 231 0.45 1.56 -2.94
N LEU A 232 0.48 1.19 -4.22
CA LEU A 232 0.75 2.10 -5.33
C LEU A 232 -0.53 2.63 -6.01
N VAL A 233 -1.71 2.16 -5.58
CA VAL A 233 -3.00 2.62 -6.13
C VAL A 233 -3.30 4.10 -5.82
N PRO A 234 -3.15 4.59 -4.57
CA PRO A 234 -3.44 5.99 -4.24
C PRO A 234 -2.39 6.94 -4.82
#